data_AF-A0A2T9X942-F1
#
_entry.id   AF-A0A2T9X942-F1
#
_cell.length_a   1.000
_cell.length_b   1.000
_cell.length_c   1.000
_cell.angle_alpha   90.00
_cell.angle_beta   90.00
_cell.angle_gamma   90.00
#
_symmetry.space_group_name_H-M   'P 1'
#
loop_
_entity.id
_entity.type
_entity.pdbx_description
1 polymer ?
#
loop_
_entity_poly.entity_id
_entity_poly.type
_entity_poly.pdbx_seq_one_letter_code
_entity_poly.pdbx_strand_id
1 'polypeptide(L)'
;MILPEKMSRVQIIANKELLHDIVTKILKFQNFEPEEPEEPISNERFEEARRKLGIIQEHLNKFQIIMDLAGVTIEPKGKMKAGNWNKIADEVDNDATQEEEKYKELLEEIGKIKSELDLYKAQLNEVLPFKDITVNLSKLYNLKLFDVYLLTILSSQLDKVKFDNALVLTKRINEKTYAVIIIAPKGVLQKDKIEKEIGAKVFETPEGKAPYDVYNEVQNKINELTKILEETRAKLKEKLRACEIHVKEIYGKLLTVRDALSIISRARVSEFYVQIEGYAPTKIVKKLKDQLKGEAFITERLPRRYGEKDKPPTLISLPKSIRVIESVVELYGTPSYWEISPIIFLIFTFPILFGLMFPDFGNALVVFLFAIWFYKYGKRKGSENTEKLSLVLIYSSIVAMITGLLAREFFGPVLVGGPREVFNNDSYPVGPLYYVWPVPASVSDSLKYLIPFGNYSILSVEIEDTMILSIFIGALALFVSSLLGVINAIDKKDPEFLFYEKLPLLILYTVPLIIFGYGFVDISDYFGKVECLLGGLLTNIFSFPPNLSTPTYALAYILILWVEIGLIYNWISKVILIKRHEGHVGLGAAIGMGFIEGGFEAGILLLSNTISFIRI
;
A
#
# COMPACT_ATOMS: atom_id res chain seq x y z
N MET A 1 -2.93 -20.89 -8.68
CA MET A 1 -2.37 -20.36 -7.43
C MET A 1 -1.44 -19.19 -7.69
N ILE A 2 -0.48 -19.29 -8.64
CA ILE A 2 0.37 -18.16 -9.05
C ILE A 2 -0.34 -17.20 -10.01
N LEU A 3 -1.15 -17.75 -10.91
CA LEU A 3 -1.95 -16.98 -11.86
C LEU A 3 -3.29 -16.57 -11.24
N PRO A 4 -3.78 -15.33 -11.49
CA PRO A 4 -5.16 -14.96 -11.18
C PRO A 4 -6.14 -15.97 -11.77
N GLU A 5 -7.26 -16.21 -11.09
CA GLU A 5 -8.27 -17.10 -11.64
C GLU A 5 -8.85 -16.52 -12.92
N LYS A 6 -9.05 -17.36 -13.94
CA LYS A 6 -9.65 -16.94 -15.20
C LYS A 6 -11.08 -16.51 -14.95
N MET A 7 -11.31 -15.20 -15.07
CA MET A 7 -12.63 -14.59 -15.00
C MET A 7 -13.27 -14.63 -16.39
N SER A 8 -14.56 -14.89 -16.39
CA SER A 8 -15.42 -14.79 -17.57
C SER A 8 -16.52 -13.79 -17.27
N ARG A 9 -16.82 -12.97 -18.25
CA ARG A 9 -18.00 -12.13 -18.26
C ARG A 9 -19.19 -13.02 -18.55
N VAL A 10 -20.18 -13.01 -17.67
CA VAL A 10 -21.35 -13.86 -17.73
C VAL A 10 -22.57 -12.99 -17.90
N GLN A 11 -23.36 -13.29 -18.92
CA GLN A 11 -24.66 -12.69 -19.14
C GLN A 11 -25.71 -13.76 -18.85
N ILE A 12 -26.63 -13.44 -17.94
CA ILE A 12 -27.72 -14.31 -17.50
C ILE A 12 -29.03 -13.64 -17.88
N ILE A 13 -29.80 -14.27 -18.75
CA ILE A 13 -31.13 -13.81 -19.17
C ILE A 13 -32.17 -14.83 -18.70
N ALA A 14 -33.17 -14.39 -17.95
CA ALA A 14 -34.20 -15.28 -17.41
C ALA A 14 -35.56 -14.59 -17.31
N ASN A 15 -36.61 -15.38 -17.04
CA ASN A 15 -37.94 -14.83 -16.76
C ASN A 15 -37.90 -14.03 -15.45
N LYS A 16 -38.57 -12.87 -15.43
CA LYS A 16 -38.68 -11.96 -14.30
C LYS A 16 -39.17 -12.64 -13.01
N GLU A 17 -40.04 -13.64 -13.11
CA GLU A 17 -40.55 -14.39 -11.95
C GLU A 17 -39.45 -15.17 -11.21
N LEU A 18 -38.40 -15.61 -11.92
CA LEU A 18 -37.30 -16.40 -11.37
C LEU A 18 -36.15 -15.54 -10.81
N LEU A 19 -36.28 -14.21 -10.83
CA LEU A 19 -35.24 -13.27 -10.38
C LEU A 19 -34.66 -13.65 -9.01
N HIS A 20 -35.53 -13.82 -8.02
CA HIS A 20 -35.10 -14.02 -6.64
C HIS A 20 -34.40 -15.38 -6.43
N ASP A 21 -34.85 -16.41 -7.14
CA ASP A 21 -34.24 -17.74 -7.10
C ASP A 21 -32.87 -17.75 -7.77
N ILE A 22 -32.73 -17.05 -8.90
CA ILE A 22 -31.46 -16.89 -9.61
C ILE A 22 -30.45 -16.14 -8.75
N VAL A 23 -30.84 -15.01 -8.16
CA VAL A 23 -29.96 -14.24 -7.25
C VAL A 23 -29.52 -15.10 -6.06
N THR A 24 -30.43 -15.90 -5.50
CA THR A 24 -30.10 -16.84 -4.41
C THR A 24 -29.07 -17.88 -4.86
N LYS A 25 -29.24 -18.46 -6.05
CA LYS A 25 -28.30 -19.42 -6.62
C LYS A 25 -26.93 -18.77 -6.85
N ILE A 26 -26.89 -17.54 -7.38
CA ILE A 26 -25.66 -16.76 -7.59
C ILE A 26 -24.94 -16.52 -6.25
N LEU A 27 -25.65 -16.07 -5.21
CA LEU A 27 -25.05 -15.77 -3.90
C LEU A 27 -24.43 -16.99 -3.22
N LYS A 28 -24.99 -18.19 -3.43
CA LYS A 28 -24.40 -19.43 -2.89
C LYS A 28 -23.00 -19.72 -3.43
N PHE A 29 -22.63 -19.18 -4.59
CA PHE A 29 -21.30 -19.35 -5.17
C PHE A 29 -20.28 -18.27 -4.72
N GLN A 30 -20.73 -17.21 -4.03
CA GLN A 30 -19.94 -16.11 -3.42
C GLN A 30 -19.06 -15.25 -4.35
N ASN A 31 -18.67 -15.73 -5.53
CA ASN A 31 -17.67 -15.09 -6.39
C ASN A 31 -18.29 -14.51 -7.67
N PHE A 32 -19.37 -13.74 -7.53
CA PHE A 32 -20.01 -13.05 -8.65
C PHE A 32 -19.98 -11.54 -8.41
N GLU A 33 -19.32 -10.80 -9.29
CA GLU A 33 -19.27 -9.35 -9.26
C GLU A 33 -20.23 -8.77 -10.29
N PRO A 34 -21.35 -8.15 -9.88
CA PRO A 34 -22.36 -7.66 -10.82
C PRO A 34 -21.89 -6.37 -11.51
N GLU A 35 -22.08 -6.28 -12.81
CA GLU A 35 -21.84 -5.08 -13.62
C GLU A 35 -23.11 -4.61 -14.32
N GLU A 36 -23.10 -3.36 -14.80
CA GLU A 36 -24.18 -2.91 -15.68
C GLU A 36 -24.04 -3.59 -17.06
N PRO A 37 -25.13 -4.10 -17.64
CA PRO A 37 -25.05 -4.74 -18.94
C PRO A 37 -24.56 -3.80 -20.05
N GLU A 38 -23.67 -4.31 -20.90
CA GLU A 38 -23.09 -3.55 -22.03
C GLU A 38 -24.14 -3.28 -23.11
N GLU A 39 -24.88 -4.33 -23.44
CA GLU A 39 -26.01 -4.29 -24.37
C GLU A 39 -27.28 -4.58 -23.57
N PRO A 40 -27.91 -3.55 -22.99
CA PRO A 40 -29.08 -3.74 -22.14
C PRO A 40 -30.31 -4.12 -22.97
N ILE A 41 -31.07 -5.13 -22.54
CA ILE A 41 -32.36 -5.51 -23.15
C ILE A 41 -33.39 -4.36 -23.03
N SER A 42 -33.26 -3.51 -22.02
CA SER A 42 -34.11 -2.34 -21.79
C SER A 42 -33.39 -1.25 -20.99
N ASN A 43 -33.94 -0.04 -20.99
CA ASN A 43 -33.47 1.05 -20.13
C ASN A 43 -34.05 1.00 -18.71
N GLU A 44 -35.03 0.13 -18.45
CA GLU A 44 -35.68 0.03 -17.14
C GLU A 44 -34.80 -0.71 -16.13
N ARG A 45 -34.83 -0.22 -14.88
CA ARG A 45 -34.05 -0.72 -13.75
C ARG A 45 -34.98 -1.02 -12.57
N PHE A 46 -34.52 -1.85 -11.64
CA PHE A 46 -35.21 -2.05 -10.36
C PHE A 46 -34.95 -0.88 -9.40
N GLU A 47 -35.69 0.22 -9.54
CA GLU A 47 -35.54 1.41 -8.68
C GLU A 47 -35.80 1.10 -7.20
N GLU A 48 -36.78 0.22 -6.90
CA GLU A 48 -37.07 -0.19 -5.52
C GLU A 48 -35.85 -0.86 -4.86
N ALA A 49 -35.18 -1.77 -5.58
CA ALA A 49 -33.98 -2.45 -5.09
C ALA A 49 -32.81 -1.46 -4.86
N ARG A 50 -32.67 -0.44 -5.73
CA ARG A 50 -31.65 0.60 -5.58
C ARG A 50 -31.90 1.48 -4.35
N ARG A 51 -33.15 1.87 -4.11
CA ARG A 51 -33.53 2.62 -2.91
C ARG A 51 -33.25 1.80 -1.63
N LYS A 52 -33.68 0.54 -1.60
CA LYS A 52 -33.45 -0.36 -0.46
C LYS A 52 -31.97 -0.64 -0.23
N LEU A 53 -31.17 -0.76 -1.29
CA LEU A 53 -29.72 -0.90 -1.20
C LEU A 53 -29.08 0.30 -0.49
N GLY A 54 -29.52 1.53 -0.78
CA GLY A 54 -29.04 2.72 -0.09
C GLY A 54 -29.33 2.69 1.42
N ILE A 55 -30.53 2.27 1.81
CA ILE A 55 -30.94 2.13 3.23
C ILE A 55 -30.08 1.08 3.94
N ILE A 56 -29.92 -0.11 3.35
CA ILE A 56 -29.11 -1.19 3.92
C ILE A 56 -27.63 -0.79 4.05
N GLN A 57 -27.09 -0.02 3.08
CA GLN A 57 -25.73 0.52 3.18
C GLN A 57 -25.59 1.54 4.32
N GLU A 58 -26.61 2.36 4.57
CA GLU A 58 -26.64 3.29 5.70
C GLU A 58 -26.56 2.54 7.04
N HIS A 59 -27.37 1.48 7.21
CA HIS A 59 -27.31 0.61 8.39
C HIS A 59 -25.94 -0.03 8.57
N LEU A 60 -25.36 -0.59 7.50
CA LEU A 60 -24.00 -1.18 7.57
C LEU A 60 -22.96 -0.16 8.04
N ASN A 61 -23.01 1.08 7.55
CA ASN A 61 -22.12 2.15 7.98
C ASN A 61 -22.33 2.51 9.47
N LYS A 62 -23.58 2.56 9.94
CA LYS A 62 -23.89 2.80 11.36
C LYS A 62 -23.33 1.68 12.26
N PHE A 63 -23.52 0.41 11.87
CA PHE A 63 -22.93 -0.72 12.59
C PHE A 63 -21.39 -0.65 12.62
N GLN A 64 -20.73 -0.24 11.54
CA GLN A 64 -19.29 0.00 11.53
C GLN A 64 -18.86 1.09 12.51
N ILE A 65 -19.57 2.23 12.54
CA ILE A 65 -19.31 3.32 13.49
C ILE A 65 -19.47 2.83 14.94
N ILE A 66 -20.50 2.03 15.23
CA ILE A 66 -20.71 1.44 16.57
C ILE A 66 -19.53 0.55 16.96
N MET A 67 -19.09 -0.33 16.05
CA MET A 67 -17.95 -1.23 16.26
C MET A 67 -16.64 -0.47 16.48
N ASP A 68 -16.39 0.58 15.69
CA ASP A 68 -15.18 1.41 15.78
C ASP A 68 -15.13 2.20 17.10
N LEU A 69 -16.27 2.79 17.51
CA LEU A 69 -16.37 3.49 18.78
C LEU A 69 -16.22 2.55 19.99
N ALA A 70 -16.69 1.32 19.87
CA ALA A 70 -16.53 0.27 20.88
C ALA A 70 -15.09 -0.29 20.95
N GLY A 71 -14.35 -0.18 19.85
CA GLY A 71 -13.08 -0.90 19.66
C GLY A 71 -13.27 -2.41 19.67
N VAL A 72 -14.34 -2.91 19.05
CA VAL A 72 -14.66 -4.34 18.94
C VAL A 72 -14.89 -4.69 17.47
N THR A 73 -14.21 -5.73 16.99
CA THR A 73 -14.48 -6.33 15.67
C THR A 73 -15.40 -7.52 15.83
N ILE A 74 -16.55 -7.49 15.13
CA ILE A 74 -17.55 -8.55 15.18
C ILE A 74 -17.55 -9.30 13.84
N GLU A 75 -17.23 -10.59 13.89
CA GLU A 75 -17.33 -11.46 12.71
C GLU A 75 -18.79 -11.79 12.39
N PRO A 76 -19.28 -11.57 11.15
CA PRO A 76 -20.66 -11.87 10.77
C PRO A 76 -20.93 -13.38 10.84
N LYS A 77 -22.05 -13.76 11.48
CA LYS A 77 -22.53 -15.16 11.51
C LYS A 77 -24.05 -15.18 11.51
N GLY A 78 -24.64 -15.94 10.61
CA GLY A 78 -26.09 -16.11 10.56
C GLY A 78 -26.52 -17.11 9.50
N LYS A 79 -27.78 -17.52 9.56
CA LYS A 79 -28.44 -18.29 8.50
C LYS A 79 -29.69 -17.54 8.08
N MET A 80 -29.94 -17.53 6.77
CA MET A 80 -31.09 -16.84 6.20
C MET A 80 -31.83 -17.78 5.26
N LYS A 81 -33.16 -17.74 5.32
CA LYS A 81 -33.99 -18.42 4.31
C LYS A 81 -34.09 -17.50 3.10
N ALA A 82 -33.82 -18.07 1.93
CA ALA A 82 -33.99 -17.37 0.67
C ALA A 82 -35.47 -17.19 0.34
N GLY A 83 -35.80 -16.11 -0.36
CA GLY A 83 -37.15 -15.77 -0.74
C GLY A 83 -37.19 -14.44 -1.51
N ASN A 84 -38.28 -13.68 -1.37
CA ASN A 84 -38.37 -12.37 -1.99
C ASN A 84 -37.42 -11.38 -1.30
N TRP A 85 -36.34 -11.03 -1.99
CA TRP A 85 -35.28 -10.14 -1.51
C TRP A 85 -35.78 -8.74 -1.12
N ASN A 86 -36.86 -8.24 -1.74
CA ASN A 86 -37.42 -6.93 -1.39
C ASN A 86 -38.12 -6.99 -0.03
N LYS A 87 -38.88 -8.06 0.26
CA LYS A 87 -39.56 -8.25 1.55
C LYS A 87 -38.55 -8.52 2.66
N ILE A 88 -37.56 -9.36 2.36
CA ILE A 88 -36.45 -9.67 3.25
C ILE A 88 -35.69 -8.39 3.63
N ALA A 89 -35.47 -7.48 2.68
CA ALA A 89 -34.81 -6.21 2.97
C ALA A 89 -35.62 -5.37 3.95
N ASP A 90 -36.95 -5.35 3.84
CA ASP A 90 -37.83 -4.63 4.78
C ASP A 90 -37.81 -5.26 6.18
N GLU A 91 -37.75 -6.59 6.29
CA GLU A 91 -37.60 -7.30 7.57
C GLU A 91 -36.26 -6.97 8.24
N VAL A 92 -35.17 -7.01 7.48
CA VAL A 92 -33.82 -6.74 8.00
C VAL A 92 -33.64 -5.26 8.35
N ASP A 93 -34.28 -4.34 7.63
CA ASP A 93 -34.35 -2.91 7.94
C ASP A 93 -35.02 -2.67 9.32
N ASN A 94 -36.14 -3.34 9.58
CA ASN A 94 -36.82 -3.27 10.88
C ASN A 94 -35.98 -3.90 12.01
N ASP A 95 -35.34 -5.03 11.77
CA ASP A 95 -34.45 -5.66 12.77
C ASP A 95 -33.24 -4.75 13.08
N ALA A 96 -32.64 -4.14 12.05
CA ALA A 96 -31.49 -3.26 12.18
C ALA A 96 -31.83 -1.98 12.94
N THR A 97 -32.96 -1.33 12.63
CA THR A 97 -33.43 -0.12 13.32
C THR A 97 -33.68 -0.37 14.81
N GLN A 98 -34.33 -1.48 15.18
CA GLN A 98 -34.54 -1.85 16.58
C GLN A 98 -33.23 -2.07 17.35
N GLU A 99 -32.23 -2.65 16.70
CA GLU A 99 -30.92 -2.87 17.33
C GLU A 99 -30.14 -1.55 17.45
N GLU A 100 -30.20 -0.67 16.44
CA GLU A 100 -29.59 0.66 16.47
C GLU A 100 -30.14 1.55 17.59
N GLU A 101 -31.45 1.50 17.85
CA GLU A 101 -32.09 2.28 18.91
C GLU A 101 -31.48 2.01 20.29
N LYS A 102 -31.00 0.79 20.55
CA LYS A 102 -30.37 0.40 21.84
C LYS A 102 -29.07 1.15 22.12
N TYR A 103 -28.38 1.59 21.07
CA TYR A 103 -27.09 2.28 21.15
C TYR A 103 -27.20 3.79 20.95
N LYS A 104 -28.33 4.29 20.43
CA LYS A 104 -28.52 5.69 20.04
C LYS A 104 -28.15 6.69 21.14
N GLU A 105 -28.65 6.50 22.35
CA GLU A 105 -28.36 7.39 23.49
C GLU A 105 -26.86 7.50 23.78
N LEU A 106 -26.15 6.35 23.80
CA LEU A 106 -24.71 6.32 24.04
C LEU A 106 -23.92 6.95 22.89
N LEU A 107 -24.36 6.77 21.65
CA LEU A 107 -23.73 7.40 20.49
C LEU A 107 -23.88 8.92 20.52
N GLU A 108 -25.06 9.43 20.89
CA GLU A 108 -25.31 10.86 21.05
C GLU A 108 -24.46 11.46 22.18
N GLU A 109 -24.34 10.77 23.32
CA GLU A 109 -23.44 11.17 24.41
C GLU A 109 -21.98 11.23 23.96
N ILE A 110 -21.48 10.18 23.30
CA ILE A 110 -20.12 10.14 22.76
C ILE A 110 -19.90 11.28 21.76
N GLY A 111 -20.87 11.56 20.90
CA GLY A 111 -20.83 12.66 19.93
C GLY A 111 -20.69 14.02 20.60
N LYS A 112 -21.51 14.30 21.63
CA LYS A 112 -21.47 15.55 22.41
C LYS A 112 -20.15 15.72 23.16
N ILE A 113 -19.67 14.67 23.83
CA ILE A 113 -18.38 14.72 24.56
C ILE A 113 -17.23 14.97 23.59
N LYS A 114 -17.27 14.35 22.40
CA LYS A 114 -16.23 14.54 21.38
C LYS A 114 -16.22 15.97 20.82
N SER A 115 -17.39 16.54 20.52
CA SER A 115 -17.47 17.92 20.04
C SER A 115 -17.01 18.93 21.11
N GLU A 116 -17.36 18.71 22.38
CA GLU A 116 -16.85 19.51 23.49
C GLU A 116 -15.33 19.39 23.63
N LEU A 117 -14.79 18.17 23.55
CA LEU A 117 -13.34 17.94 23.58
C LEU A 117 -12.61 18.65 22.45
N ASP A 118 -13.15 18.62 21.23
CA ASP A 118 -12.55 19.30 20.08
C ASP A 118 -12.58 20.82 20.26
N LEU A 119 -13.64 21.37 20.86
CA LEU A 119 -13.73 22.79 21.22
C LEU A 119 -12.70 23.18 22.30
N TYR A 120 -12.59 22.41 23.39
CA TYR A 120 -11.59 22.69 24.43
C TYR A 120 -10.15 22.50 23.93
N LYS A 121 -9.90 21.53 23.04
CA LYS A 121 -8.59 21.38 22.39
C LYS A 121 -8.26 22.56 21.49
N ALA A 122 -9.23 23.11 20.76
CA ALA A 122 -9.04 24.33 19.98
C ALA A 122 -8.69 25.51 20.90
N GLN A 123 -9.42 25.69 22.00
CA GLN A 123 -9.10 26.70 23.02
C GLN A 123 -7.70 26.49 23.62
N LEU A 124 -7.33 25.25 23.94
CA LEU A 124 -6.01 24.92 24.46
C LEU A 124 -4.91 25.35 23.48
N ASN A 125 -5.08 25.11 22.17
CA ASN A 125 -4.12 25.51 21.15
C ASN A 125 -3.96 27.03 21.02
N GLU A 126 -5.01 27.80 21.28
CA GLU A 126 -4.94 29.27 21.30
C GLU A 126 -4.19 29.79 22.54
N VAL A 127 -4.34 29.13 23.69
CA VAL A 127 -3.72 29.53 24.97
C VAL A 127 -2.26 29.05 25.09
N LEU A 128 -1.93 27.91 24.49
CA LEU A 128 -0.62 27.25 24.57
C LEU A 128 0.59 28.15 24.30
N PRO A 129 0.56 29.09 23.33
CA PRO A 129 1.65 30.06 23.10
C PRO A 129 1.99 30.94 24.30
N PHE A 130 0.99 31.19 25.16
CA PHE A 130 1.06 32.14 26.27
C PHE A 130 1.00 31.45 27.64
N LYS A 131 1.14 30.12 27.70
CA LYS A 131 1.02 29.33 28.93
C LYS A 131 1.91 29.82 30.08
N ASP A 132 3.06 30.40 29.78
CA ASP A 132 4.04 30.83 30.78
C ASP A 132 3.63 32.15 31.48
N ILE A 133 2.56 32.81 31.00
CA ILE A 133 2.08 34.08 31.55
C ILE A 133 1.14 33.82 32.73
N THR A 134 1.63 34.11 33.94
CA THR A 134 0.89 33.96 35.21
C THR A 134 0.10 35.21 35.63
N VAL A 135 0.17 36.30 34.85
CA VAL A 135 -0.46 37.57 35.19
C VAL A 135 -1.82 37.69 34.50
N ASN A 136 -2.83 38.17 35.23
CA ASN A 136 -4.16 38.44 34.68
C ASN A 136 -4.10 39.45 33.53
N LEU A 137 -4.63 39.07 32.36
CA LEU A 137 -4.67 39.94 31.18
C LEU A 137 -5.47 41.22 31.43
N SER A 138 -6.51 41.17 32.26
CA SER A 138 -7.27 42.36 32.67
C SER A 138 -6.42 43.43 33.35
N LYS A 139 -5.39 43.02 34.10
CA LYS A 139 -4.42 43.94 34.73
C LYS A 139 -3.33 44.35 33.74
N LEU A 140 -2.90 43.41 32.91
CA LEU A 140 -1.83 43.59 31.93
C LEU A 140 -2.23 44.56 30.79
N TYR A 141 -3.50 44.52 30.37
CA TYR A 141 -4.07 45.41 29.34
C TYR A 141 -4.54 46.76 29.90
N ASN A 142 -4.64 46.93 31.23
CA ASN A 142 -5.06 48.17 31.88
C ASN A 142 -3.94 48.83 32.71
N LEU A 143 -2.69 48.77 32.24
CA LEU A 143 -1.59 49.45 32.91
C LEU A 143 -1.69 50.98 32.74
N LYS A 144 -1.13 51.73 33.69
CA LYS A 144 -1.18 53.21 33.68
C LYS A 144 -0.21 53.83 32.68
N LEU A 145 0.90 53.16 32.39
CA LEU A 145 2.04 53.70 31.63
C LEU A 145 2.25 53.05 30.26
N PHE A 146 1.85 51.78 30.10
CA PHE A 146 2.11 50.99 28.89
C PHE A 146 0.83 50.29 28.41
N ASP A 147 0.69 50.13 27.10
CA ASP A 147 -0.27 49.24 26.47
C ASP A 147 0.47 47.96 26.03
N VAL A 148 -0.06 46.79 26.40
CA VAL A 148 0.53 45.49 26.08
C VAL A 148 -0.44 44.69 25.22
N TYR A 149 0.05 44.01 24.19
CA TYR A 149 -0.77 43.17 23.29
C TYR A 149 -0.09 41.83 23.04
N LEU A 150 -0.86 40.75 23.13
CA LEU A 150 -0.43 39.38 22.83
C LEU A 150 -1.00 38.96 21.49
N LEU A 151 -0.17 38.48 20.55
CA LEU A 151 -0.60 38.04 19.22
C LEU A 151 0.08 36.74 18.82
N THR A 152 -0.61 35.93 18.03
CA THR A 152 -0.03 34.79 17.32
C THR A 152 0.02 35.10 15.84
N ILE A 153 1.20 35.02 15.23
CA ILE A 153 1.42 35.40 13.83
C ILE A 153 2.07 34.27 13.03
N LEU A 154 1.93 34.32 11.71
CA LEU A 154 2.63 33.44 10.78
C LEU A 154 4.04 33.94 10.48
N SER A 155 4.95 33.05 10.07
CA SER A 155 6.33 33.39 9.69
C SER A 155 6.41 34.44 8.57
N SER A 156 5.45 34.45 7.64
CA SER A 156 5.33 35.45 6.57
C SER A 156 4.93 36.85 7.05
N GLN A 157 4.38 36.96 8.26
CA GLN A 157 3.93 38.22 8.85
C GLN A 157 4.99 38.84 9.76
N LEU A 158 6.13 38.17 9.96
CA LEU A 158 7.17 38.57 10.92
C LEU A 158 7.81 39.93 10.56
N ASP A 159 7.92 40.24 9.28
CA ASP A 159 8.45 41.52 8.80
C ASP A 159 7.52 42.71 9.11
N LYS A 160 6.22 42.46 9.32
CA LYS A 160 5.20 43.48 9.60
C LYS A 160 5.13 43.91 11.07
N VAL A 161 5.90 43.28 11.95
CA VAL A 161 5.83 43.47 13.42
C VAL A 161 6.86 44.50 13.93
N LYS A 162 7.27 45.44 13.09
CA LYS A 162 8.23 46.49 13.48
C LYS A 162 7.47 47.79 13.71
N PHE A 163 7.31 48.16 14.97
CA PHE A 163 6.68 49.42 15.37
C PHE A 163 7.72 50.35 15.98
N ASP A 164 7.75 51.60 15.52
CA ASP A 164 8.56 52.64 16.15
C ASP A 164 8.01 52.94 17.55
N ASN A 165 8.89 53.01 18.55
CA ASN A 165 8.56 53.21 19.97
C ASN A 165 7.75 52.07 20.66
N ALA A 166 7.86 50.83 20.18
CA ALA A 166 7.34 49.66 20.89
C ALA A 166 8.41 48.57 21.05
N LEU A 167 8.39 47.88 22.20
CA LEU A 167 9.18 46.69 22.43
C LEU A 167 8.39 45.47 21.94
N VAL A 168 8.95 44.75 20.97
CA VAL A 168 8.35 43.55 20.39
C VAL A 168 9.20 42.34 20.78
N LEU A 169 8.62 41.44 21.56
CA LEU A 169 9.24 40.16 21.93
C LEU A 169 8.60 39.05 21.11
N THR A 170 9.41 38.24 20.43
CA THR A 170 8.92 37.12 19.62
C THR A 170 9.48 35.80 20.16
N LYS A 171 8.62 34.77 20.25
CA LYS A 171 8.99 33.40 20.62
C LYS A 171 8.46 32.46 19.55
N ARG A 172 9.34 31.64 18.98
CA ARG A 172 8.96 30.64 17.97
C ARG A 172 8.17 29.52 18.64
N ILE A 173 6.99 29.20 18.09
CA ILE A 173 6.13 28.11 18.57
C ILE A 173 6.37 26.86 17.70
N ASN A 174 6.14 26.99 16.38
CA ASN A 174 6.35 25.93 15.38
C ASN A 174 7.16 26.49 14.18
N GLU A 175 7.40 25.67 13.15
CA GLU A 175 8.13 26.12 11.96
C GLU A 175 7.50 27.34 11.25
N LYS A 176 6.17 27.49 11.35
CA LYS A 176 5.38 28.50 10.63
C LYS A 176 4.71 29.55 11.54
N THR A 177 4.80 29.45 12.86
CA THR A 177 4.06 30.33 13.80
C THR A 177 4.94 30.89 14.92
N TYR A 178 4.70 32.15 15.27
CA TYR A 178 5.38 32.89 16.33
C TYR A 178 4.37 33.49 17.31
N ALA A 179 4.68 33.42 18.61
CA ALA A 179 4.03 34.20 19.65
C ALA A 179 4.72 35.57 19.72
N VAL A 180 3.95 36.64 19.78
CA VAL A 180 4.45 38.00 19.85
C VAL A 180 3.82 38.73 21.02
N ILE A 181 4.66 39.44 21.78
CA ILE A 181 4.24 40.39 22.81
C ILE A 181 4.70 41.77 22.36
N ILE A 182 3.76 42.70 22.24
CA ILE A 182 4.02 44.10 21.90
C ILE A 182 3.78 44.94 23.14
N ILE A 183 4.74 45.78 23.52
CA ILE A 183 4.66 46.71 24.66
C ILE A 183 4.96 48.11 24.15
N ALA A 184 4.02 49.05 24.29
CA ALA A 184 4.18 50.44 23.85
C ALA A 184 3.77 51.42 24.96
N PRO A 185 4.25 52.68 24.96
CA PRO A 185 3.75 53.71 25.87
C PRO A 185 2.25 53.96 25.65
N LYS A 186 1.53 54.27 26.73
CA LYS A 186 0.08 54.39 26.71
C LYS A 186 -0.41 55.43 25.69
N GLY A 187 -1.32 55.01 24.81
CA GLY A 187 -1.95 55.87 23.80
C GLY A 187 -1.17 55.99 22.47
N VAL A 188 0.00 55.37 22.35
CA VAL A 188 0.80 55.37 21.11
C VAL A 188 0.27 54.37 20.09
N LEU A 189 -0.11 53.17 20.53
CA LEU A 189 -0.67 52.13 19.68
C LEU A 189 -2.10 51.82 20.09
N GLN A 190 -2.98 51.64 19.11
CA GLN A 190 -4.38 51.24 19.32
C GLN A 190 -4.58 49.82 18.80
N LYS A 191 -5.40 49.03 19.54
CA LYS A 191 -5.74 47.65 19.21
C LYS A 191 -6.14 47.47 17.73
N ASP A 192 -7.06 48.30 17.25
CA ASP A 192 -7.60 48.20 15.88
C ASP A 192 -6.55 48.44 14.78
N LYS A 193 -5.49 49.22 15.06
CA LYS A 193 -4.40 49.44 14.11
C LYS A 193 -3.50 48.21 14.02
N ILE A 194 -3.16 47.63 15.17
CA ILE A 194 -2.32 46.42 15.25
C ILE A 194 -3.01 45.25 14.53
N GLU A 195 -4.30 45.05 14.76
CA GLU A 195 -5.04 43.94 14.13
C GLU A 195 -5.10 44.09 12.60
N LYS A 196 -5.26 45.33 12.10
CA LYS A 196 -5.32 45.61 10.65
C LYS A 196 -3.96 45.55 9.95
N GLU A 197 -2.89 46.04 10.56
CA GLU A 197 -1.55 46.08 9.95
C GLU A 197 -0.88 44.71 9.94
N ILE A 198 -1.01 43.95 11.03
CA ILE A 198 -0.43 42.60 11.15
C ILE A 198 -1.35 41.57 10.46
N GLY A 199 -2.66 41.79 10.50
CA GLY A 199 -3.67 40.81 10.05
C GLY A 199 -3.82 39.66 11.04
N ALA A 200 -3.65 39.91 12.34
CA ALA A 200 -3.79 38.94 13.42
C ALA A 200 -4.61 39.55 14.56
N LYS A 201 -5.46 38.73 15.20
CA LYS A 201 -6.29 39.19 16.33
C LYS A 201 -5.46 39.22 17.61
N VAL A 202 -5.71 40.23 18.45
CA VAL A 202 -5.14 40.26 19.79
C VAL A 202 -5.76 39.16 20.64
N PHE A 203 -4.91 38.38 21.30
CA PHE A 203 -5.31 37.30 22.19
C PHE A 203 -5.98 37.86 23.44
N GLU A 204 -7.18 37.37 23.73
CA GLU A 204 -7.97 37.72 24.90
C GLU A 204 -8.42 36.44 25.61
N THR A 205 -8.39 36.46 26.93
CA THR A 205 -8.91 35.36 27.75
C THR A 205 -10.32 35.68 28.22
N PRO A 206 -11.18 34.67 28.42
CA PRO A 206 -12.45 34.85 29.11
C PRO A 206 -12.21 35.53 30.47
N GLU A 207 -12.94 36.63 30.73
CA GLU A 207 -12.85 37.44 31.95
C GLU A 207 -11.47 38.08 32.22
N GLY A 208 -10.54 38.04 31.27
CA GLY A 208 -9.20 38.60 31.44
C GLY A 208 -8.35 37.88 32.51
N LYS A 209 -8.64 36.59 32.77
CA LYS A 209 -7.84 35.71 33.64
C LYS A 209 -6.42 35.51 33.10
N ALA A 210 -5.49 35.05 33.95
CA ALA A 210 -4.15 34.70 33.51
C ALA A 210 -4.20 33.53 32.50
N PRO A 211 -3.44 33.60 31.39
CA PRO A 211 -3.37 32.50 30.43
C PRO A 211 -2.94 31.16 31.05
N TYR A 212 -2.08 31.20 32.07
CA TYR A 212 -1.70 30.01 32.86
C TYR A 212 -2.89 29.35 33.57
N ASP A 213 -3.77 30.14 34.19
CA ASP A 213 -4.94 29.62 34.92
C ASP A 213 -5.96 29.04 33.94
N VAL A 214 -6.22 29.74 32.83
CA VAL A 214 -7.10 29.26 31.75
C VAL A 214 -6.53 27.96 31.14
N TYR A 215 -5.22 27.89 30.93
CA TYR A 215 -4.56 26.68 30.45
C TYR A 215 -4.81 25.48 31.39
N ASN A 216 -4.62 25.66 32.69
CA ASN A 216 -4.86 24.61 33.67
C ASN A 216 -6.33 24.23 33.79
N GLU A 217 -7.26 25.20 33.78
CA GLU A 217 -8.71 24.97 33.77
C GLU A 217 -9.12 24.13 32.56
N VAL A 218 -8.70 24.54 31.34
CA VAL A 218 -9.00 23.84 30.09
C VAL A 218 -8.36 22.45 30.06
N GLN A 219 -7.11 22.32 30.50
CA GLN A 219 -6.41 21.03 30.54
C GLN A 219 -7.09 20.05 31.52
N ASN A 220 -7.53 20.53 32.68
CA ASN A 220 -8.28 19.72 33.63
C ASN A 220 -9.62 19.30 33.03
N LYS A 221 -10.33 20.21 32.35
CA LYS A 221 -11.59 19.88 31.69
C LYS A 221 -11.43 18.86 30.57
N ILE A 222 -10.36 18.96 29.78
CA ILE A 222 -10.00 17.95 28.78
C ILE A 222 -9.77 16.59 29.46
N ASN A 223 -9.02 16.55 30.55
CA ASN A 223 -8.73 15.30 31.29
C ASN A 223 -9.99 14.68 31.93
N GLU A 224 -10.94 15.50 32.40
CA GLU A 224 -12.23 15.03 32.89
C GLU A 224 -13.08 14.45 31.76
N LEU A 225 -13.23 15.20 30.66
CA LEU A 225 -14.03 14.76 29.51
C LEU A 225 -13.43 13.53 28.82
N THR A 226 -12.11 13.38 28.77
CA THR A 226 -11.47 12.16 28.24
C THR A 226 -11.76 10.96 29.12
N LYS A 227 -11.76 11.10 30.45
CA LYS A 227 -12.17 10.02 31.37
C LYS A 227 -13.63 9.63 31.16
N ILE A 228 -14.53 10.61 31.09
CA ILE A 228 -15.95 10.36 30.84
C ILE A 228 -16.13 9.66 29.49
N LEU A 229 -15.41 10.08 28.45
CA LEU A 229 -15.44 9.44 27.14
C LEU A 229 -14.99 7.97 27.21
N GLU A 230 -13.93 7.67 27.95
CA GLU A 230 -13.45 6.29 28.14
C GLU A 230 -14.47 5.42 28.90
N GLU A 231 -15.11 5.98 29.92
CA GLU A 231 -16.18 5.32 30.66
C GLU A 231 -17.41 5.04 29.79
N THR A 232 -17.87 6.02 29.00
CA THR A 232 -19.01 5.85 28.09
C THR A 232 -18.71 4.84 26.99
N ARG A 233 -17.48 4.83 26.45
CA ARG A 233 -17.02 3.80 25.51
C ARG A 233 -16.98 2.42 26.15
N ALA A 234 -16.57 2.30 27.40
CA ALA A 234 -16.59 1.04 28.14
C ALA A 234 -18.03 0.52 28.30
N LYS A 235 -18.99 1.38 28.67
CA LYS A 235 -20.42 1.04 28.74
C LYS A 235 -20.96 0.56 27.40
N LEU A 236 -20.62 1.25 26.31
CA LEU A 236 -21.01 0.86 24.95
C LEU A 236 -20.45 -0.53 24.60
N LYS A 237 -19.18 -0.77 24.92
CA LYS A 237 -18.52 -2.06 24.72
C LYS A 237 -19.18 -3.20 25.51
N GLU A 238 -19.59 -2.94 26.75
CA GLU A 238 -20.31 -3.92 27.57
C GLU A 238 -21.69 -4.27 26.99
N LYS A 239 -22.47 -3.25 26.59
CA LYS A 239 -23.76 -3.47 25.92
C LYS A 239 -23.60 -4.28 24.63
N LEU A 240 -22.62 -3.92 23.81
CA LEU A 240 -22.35 -4.60 22.54
C LEU A 240 -21.95 -6.08 22.75
N ARG A 241 -21.18 -6.37 23.81
CA ARG A 241 -20.83 -7.74 24.19
C ARG A 241 -22.04 -8.54 24.69
N ALA A 242 -22.95 -7.91 25.42
CA ALA A 242 -24.17 -8.57 25.89
C ALA A 242 -25.07 -9.02 24.72
N CYS A 243 -25.12 -8.22 23.64
CA CYS A 243 -25.91 -8.50 22.44
C CYS A 243 -25.11 -9.08 21.27
N GLU A 244 -23.87 -9.54 21.49
CA GLU A 244 -22.92 -9.89 20.43
C GLU A 244 -23.48 -10.93 19.44
N ILE A 245 -24.19 -11.95 19.94
CA ILE A 245 -24.78 -13.00 19.09
C ILE A 245 -25.84 -12.42 18.14
N HIS A 246 -26.68 -11.54 18.65
CA HIS A 246 -27.77 -10.95 17.86
C HIS A 246 -27.23 -9.95 16.83
N VAL A 247 -26.27 -9.11 17.23
CA VAL A 247 -25.56 -8.19 16.33
C VAL A 247 -24.83 -8.96 15.23
N LYS A 248 -24.19 -10.10 15.53
CA LYS A 248 -23.56 -10.97 14.52
C LYS A 248 -24.55 -11.47 13.47
N GLU A 249 -25.76 -11.81 13.89
CA GLU A 249 -26.81 -12.32 13.01
C GLU A 249 -27.36 -11.23 12.10
N ILE A 250 -27.71 -10.07 12.67
CA ILE A 250 -28.19 -8.91 11.91
C ILE A 250 -27.13 -8.44 10.93
N TYR A 251 -25.87 -8.33 11.37
CA TYR A 251 -24.77 -7.92 10.50
C TYR A 251 -24.56 -8.91 9.34
N GLY A 252 -24.66 -10.22 9.60
CA GLY A 252 -24.61 -11.23 8.55
C GLY A 252 -25.79 -11.14 7.55
N LYS A 253 -27.00 -10.85 8.04
CA LYS A 253 -28.18 -10.63 7.21
C LYS A 253 -28.02 -9.38 6.34
N LEU A 254 -27.60 -8.24 6.92
CA LEU A 254 -27.37 -6.98 6.22
C LEU A 254 -26.37 -7.14 5.07
N LEU A 255 -25.23 -7.83 5.30
CA LEU A 255 -24.25 -8.10 4.26
C LEU A 255 -24.82 -8.95 3.12
N THR A 256 -25.59 -10.00 3.46
CA THR A 256 -26.21 -10.88 2.47
C THR A 256 -27.26 -10.16 1.63
N VAL A 257 -28.11 -9.34 2.27
CA VAL A 257 -29.13 -8.54 1.59
C VAL A 257 -28.49 -7.46 0.73
N ARG A 258 -27.43 -6.80 1.20
CA ARG A 258 -26.64 -5.87 0.39
C ARG A 258 -26.16 -6.54 -0.89
N ASP A 259 -25.58 -7.74 -0.79
CA ASP A 259 -25.07 -8.47 -1.96
C ASP A 259 -26.21 -8.84 -2.92
N ALA A 260 -27.32 -9.34 -2.40
CA ALA A 260 -28.52 -9.65 -3.18
C ALA A 260 -29.04 -8.41 -3.94
N LEU A 261 -29.25 -7.30 -3.23
CA LEU A 261 -29.76 -6.06 -3.80
C LEU A 261 -28.75 -5.41 -4.75
N SER A 262 -27.44 -5.62 -4.55
CA SER A 262 -26.42 -5.10 -5.46
C SER A 262 -26.53 -5.75 -6.84
N ILE A 263 -26.79 -7.06 -6.90
CA ILE A 263 -27.03 -7.79 -8.14
C ILE A 263 -28.33 -7.32 -8.80
N ILE A 264 -29.42 -7.21 -8.03
CA ILE A 264 -30.73 -6.80 -8.55
C ILE A 264 -30.70 -5.35 -9.04
N SER A 265 -30.06 -4.44 -8.33
CA SER A 265 -30.00 -3.02 -8.67
C SER A 265 -29.25 -2.72 -9.98
N ARG A 266 -28.29 -3.60 -10.35
CA ARG A 266 -27.50 -3.49 -11.58
C ARG A 266 -28.15 -4.22 -12.76
N ALA A 267 -29.11 -5.12 -12.50
CA ALA A 267 -29.87 -5.83 -13.52
C ALA A 267 -30.75 -4.90 -14.38
N ARG A 268 -31.07 -5.36 -15.59
CA ARG A 268 -32.03 -4.70 -16.51
C ARG A 268 -33.27 -5.55 -16.68
N VAL A 269 -34.41 -4.90 -16.88
CA VAL A 269 -35.73 -5.55 -16.82
C VAL A 269 -36.57 -5.15 -18.02
N SER A 270 -37.03 -6.13 -18.79
CA SER A 270 -38.07 -5.94 -19.79
C SER A 270 -39.42 -6.35 -19.20
N GLU A 271 -40.48 -6.39 -20.02
CA GLU A 271 -41.81 -6.83 -19.59
C GLU A 271 -41.78 -8.25 -18.99
N PHE A 272 -41.04 -9.17 -19.61
CA PHE A 272 -41.00 -10.59 -19.22
C PHE A 272 -39.62 -11.10 -18.78
N TYR A 273 -38.55 -10.41 -19.15
CA TYR A 273 -37.18 -10.91 -18.98
C TYR A 273 -36.34 -10.00 -18.09
N VAL A 274 -35.40 -10.59 -17.38
CA VAL A 274 -34.35 -9.90 -16.63
C VAL A 274 -32.99 -10.30 -17.19
N GLN A 275 -32.12 -9.31 -17.33
CA GLN A 275 -30.71 -9.47 -17.68
C GLN A 275 -29.84 -9.10 -16.48
N ILE A 276 -29.01 -10.05 -16.06
CA ILE A 276 -27.95 -9.85 -15.06
C ILE A 276 -26.63 -10.08 -15.76
N GLU A 277 -25.69 -9.14 -15.59
CA GLU A 277 -24.35 -9.26 -16.15
C GLU A 277 -23.31 -9.07 -15.05
N GLY A 278 -22.16 -9.73 -15.19
CA GLY A 278 -21.10 -9.63 -14.20
C GLY A 278 -19.95 -10.59 -14.46
N TYR A 279 -18.89 -10.45 -13.66
CA TYR A 279 -17.72 -11.31 -13.74
C TYR A 279 -17.77 -12.43 -12.71
N ALA A 280 -17.45 -13.64 -13.14
CA ALA A 280 -17.28 -14.80 -12.27
C ALA A 280 -16.15 -15.71 -12.75
N PRO A 281 -15.52 -16.49 -11.86
CA PRO A 281 -14.51 -17.46 -12.24
C PRO A 281 -15.07 -18.51 -13.20
N THR A 282 -14.40 -18.75 -14.32
CA THR A 282 -14.79 -19.74 -15.36
C THR A 282 -15.13 -21.13 -14.81
N LYS A 283 -14.47 -21.57 -13.73
CA LYS A 283 -14.78 -22.83 -13.04
C LYS A 283 -16.17 -22.83 -12.39
N ILE A 284 -16.58 -21.70 -11.82
CA ILE A 284 -17.88 -21.50 -11.18
C ILE A 284 -18.96 -21.31 -12.24
N VAL A 285 -18.66 -20.60 -13.33
CA VAL A 285 -19.61 -20.40 -14.44
C VAL A 285 -20.10 -21.72 -15.03
N LYS A 286 -19.23 -22.71 -15.19
CA LYS A 286 -19.64 -24.06 -15.62
C LYS A 286 -20.66 -24.69 -14.66
N LYS A 287 -20.43 -24.59 -13.34
CA LYS A 287 -21.35 -25.10 -12.32
C LYS A 287 -22.67 -24.32 -12.28
N LEU A 288 -22.60 -23.00 -12.46
CA LEU A 288 -23.77 -22.13 -12.58
C LEU A 288 -24.62 -22.52 -13.80
N LYS A 289 -23.99 -22.72 -14.96
CA LYS A 289 -24.66 -23.22 -16.16
C LYS A 289 -25.38 -24.53 -15.89
N ASP A 290 -24.75 -25.47 -15.19
CA ASP A 290 -25.39 -26.75 -14.84
C ASP A 290 -26.59 -26.60 -13.89
N GLN A 291 -26.52 -25.71 -12.90
CA GLN A 291 -27.62 -25.50 -11.92
C GLN A 291 -28.79 -24.66 -12.44
N LEU A 292 -28.57 -23.88 -13.49
CA LEU A 292 -29.55 -22.98 -14.11
C LEU A 292 -30.07 -23.51 -15.45
N LYS A 293 -29.68 -24.74 -15.84
CA LYS A 293 -30.18 -25.43 -17.03
C LYS A 293 -31.72 -25.46 -17.02
N GLY A 294 -32.32 -24.84 -18.03
CA GLY A 294 -33.78 -24.79 -18.23
C GLY A 294 -34.49 -23.61 -17.57
N GLU A 295 -33.81 -22.84 -16.71
CA GLU A 295 -34.38 -21.67 -16.02
C GLU A 295 -33.84 -20.34 -16.56
N ALA A 296 -32.59 -20.32 -17.05
CA ALA A 296 -31.94 -19.13 -17.57
C ALA A 296 -31.04 -19.44 -18.79
N PHE A 297 -30.96 -18.49 -19.71
CA PHE A 297 -29.98 -18.50 -20.80
C PHE A 297 -28.70 -17.83 -20.32
N ILE A 298 -27.56 -18.53 -20.43
CA ILE A 298 -26.27 -18.06 -19.90
C ILE A 298 -25.22 -18.05 -21.00
N THR A 299 -24.76 -16.85 -21.35
CA THR A 299 -23.65 -16.62 -22.27
C THR A 299 -22.38 -16.35 -21.47
N GLU A 300 -21.23 -16.89 -21.91
CA GLU A 300 -19.93 -16.57 -21.33
C GLU A 300 -19.01 -15.97 -22.40
N ARG A 301 -18.33 -14.88 -22.06
CA ARG A 301 -17.30 -14.24 -22.87
C ARG A 301 -16.02 -14.13 -22.05
N LEU A 302 -14.89 -14.49 -22.66
CA LEU A 302 -13.58 -14.22 -22.05
C LEU A 302 -13.22 -12.76 -22.34
N PRO A 303 -12.86 -11.97 -21.31
CA PRO A 303 -12.44 -10.59 -21.51
C PRO A 303 -11.19 -10.56 -22.40
N ARG A 304 -10.99 -9.47 -23.16
CA ARG A 304 -9.76 -9.18 -23.92
C ARG A 304 -9.09 -7.92 -23.38
N ARG A 305 -7.76 -7.87 -23.42
CA ARG A 305 -6.99 -6.71 -22.92
C ARG A 305 -7.12 -5.49 -23.82
N TYR A 306 -7.16 -5.72 -25.13
CA TYR A 306 -7.18 -4.69 -26.14
C TYR A 306 -8.53 -4.71 -26.90
N GLY A 307 -9.11 -3.55 -27.15
CA GLY A 307 -10.34 -3.38 -27.94
C GLY A 307 -11.67 -3.50 -27.15
N GLU A 308 -11.63 -3.79 -25.84
CA GLU A 308 -12.79 -3.84 -24.95
C GLU A 308 -12.62 -2.84 -23.80
N LYS A 309 -13.72 -2.26 -23.29
CA LYS A 309 -13.69 -1.42 -22.07
C LYS A 309 -13.61 -2.26 -20.79
N ASP A 310 -13.53 -3.57 -20.94
CA ASP A 310 -13.53 -4.59 -19.89
C ASP A 310 -12.31 -4.46 -18.98
N LYS A 311 -12.57 -4.17 -17.70
CA LYS A 311 -11.59 -4.29 -16.63
C LYS A 311 -12.03 -5.43 -15.71
N PRO A 312 -11.76 -6.70 -16.10
CA PRO A 312 -12.15 -7.83 -15.28
C PRO A 312 -11.48 -7.74 -13.90
N PRO A 313 -12.19 -8.10 -12.83
CA PRO A 313 -11.65 -8.10 -11.48
C PRO A 313 -10.59 -9.19 -11.32
N THR A 314 -9.64 -8.94 -10.42
CA THR A 314 -8.56 -9.87 -10.13
C THR A 314 -8.93 -10.73 -8.92
N LEU A 315 -9.10 -12.03 -9.11
CA LEU A 315 -9.30 -12.98 -8.02
C LEU A 315 -8.05 -13.87 -7.86
N ILE A 316 -7.44 -13.86 -6.67
CA ILE A 316 -6.27 -14.67 -6.36
C ILE A 316 -6.65 -15.69 -5.28
N SER A 317 -6.57 -16.98 -5.62
CA SER A 317 -6.85 -18.06 -4.66
C SER A 317 -5.58 -18.47 -3.93
N LEU A 318 -5.40 -17.99 -2.69
CA LEU A 318 -4.29 -18.33 -1.79
C LEU A 318 -4.74 -19.25 -0.64
N PRO A 319 -3.90 -20.21 -0.20
CA PRO A 319 -4.14 -20.98 1.01
C PRO A 319 -4.11 -20.07 2.23
N LYS A 320 -4.81 -20.46 3.29
CA LYS A 320 -5.00 -19.62 4.49
C LYS A 320 -3.69 -19.13 5.11
N SER A 321 -2.64 -19.95 5.10
CA SER A 321 -1.32 -19.59 5.65
C SER A 321 -0.62 -18.48 4.87
N ILE A 322 -0.89 -18.35 3.56
CA ILE A 322 -0.22 -17.39 2.66
C ILE A 322 -1.05 -16.12 2.46
N ARG A 323 -2.37 -16.18 2.69
CA ARG A 323 -3.29 -15.03 2.60
C ARG A 323 -2.85 -13.83 3.44
N VAL A 324 -2.05 -14.09 4.47
CA VAL A 324 -1.45 -13.07 5.33
C VAL A 324 -0.61 -12.06 4.54
N ILE A 325 0.09 -12.51 3.50
CA ILE A 325 1.04 -11.70 2.72
C ILE A 325 0.32 -10.93 1.60
N GLU A 326 -0.90 -11.34 1.25
CA GLU A 326 -1.76 -10.66 0.27
C GLU A 326 -1.98 -9.20 0.65
N SER A 327 -2.29 -8.91 1.92
CA SER A 327 -2.55 -7.54 2.36
C SER A 327 -1.32 -6.62 2.28
N VAL A 328 -0.10 -7.17 2.31
CA VAL A 328 1.12 -6.36 2.07
C VAL A 328 1.23 -5.97 0.61
N VAL A 329 0.83 -6.85 -0.30
CA VAL A 329 0.80 -6.54 -1.74
C VAL A 329 -0.34 -5.58 -2.07
N GLU A 330 -1.51 -5.76 -1.46
CA GLU A 330 -2.66 -4.87 -1.63
C GLU A 330 -2.36 -3.43 -1.22
N LEU A 331 -1.43 -3.19 -0.27
CA LEU A 331 -0.96 -1.84 0.08
C LEU A 331 -0.25 -1.13 -1.07
N TYR A 332 0.47 -1.86 -1.92
CA TYR A 332 1.09 -1.31 -3.13
C TYR A 332 0.07 -1.14 -4.27
N GLY A 333 -0.96 -1.99 -4.27
CA GLY A 333 -2.05 -1.94 -5.22
C GLY A 333 -2.51 -3.35 -5.58
N THR A 334 -3.79 -3.47 -5.93
CA THR A 334 -4.33 -4.73 -6.47
C THR A 334 -3.71 -4.99 -7.84
N PRO A 335 -3.06 -6.14 -8.08
CA PRO A 335 -2.46 -6.44 -9.37
C PRO A 335 -3.52 -6.47 -10.46
N SER A 336 -3.15 -6.02 -11.66
CA SER A 336 -4.06 -6.08 -12.80
C SER A 336 -4.43 -7.52 -13.09
N TYR A 337 -5.66 -7.76 -13.58
CA TYR A 337 -6.07 -9.10 -13.97
C TYR A 337 -5.05 -9.72 -14.92
N TRP A 338 -4.53 -8.93 -15.87
CA TRP A 338 -3.55 -9.29 -16.90
C TRP A 338 -2.12 -9.50 -16.41
N GLU A 339 -1.90 -9.41 -15.11
CA GLU A 339 -0.60 -9.56 -14.48
C GLU A 339 -0.58 -10.80 -13.60
N ILE A 340 0.60 -11.38 -13.43
CA ILE A 340 0.79 -12.41 -12.42
C ILE A 340 0.81 -11.72 -11.07
N SER A 341 0.12 -12.32 -10.10
CA SER A 341 0.19 -11.83 -8.74
C SER A 341 1.64 -11.92 -8.26
N PRO A 342 2.26 -10.80 -7.84
CA PRO A 342 3.61 -10.82 -7.32
C PRO A 342 3.67 -11.48 -5.94
N ILE A 343 2.52 -11.76 -5.31
CA ILE A 343 2.41 -12.27 -3.94
C ILE A 343 3.33 -13.47 -3.73
N ILE A 344 3.25 -14.50 -4.59
CA ILE A 344 4.02 -15.73 -4.36
C ILE A 344 5.53 -15.46 -4.46
N PHE A 345 5.96 -14.57 -5.36
CA PHE A 345 7.36 -14.21 -5.46
C PHE A 345 7.80 -13.39 -4.26
N LEU A 346 7.01 -12.39 -3.87
CA LEU A 346 7.30 -11.53 -2.72
C LEU A 346 7.45 -12.33 -1.42
N ILE A 347 6.69 -13.41 -1.22
CA ILE A 347 6.86 -14.28 -0.03
C ILE A 347 8.30 -14.79 0.11
N PHE A 348 8.97 -15.09 -1.01
CA PHE A 348 10.32 -15.64 -0.99
C PHE A 348 11.37 -14.55 -1.21
N THR A 349 11.18 -13.69 -2.21
CA THR A 349 12.17 -12.68 -2.59
C THR A 349 12.28 -11.58 -1.55
N PHE A 350 11.19 -11.15 -0.92
CA PHE A 350 11.25 -10.07 0.06
C PHE A 350 12.08 -10.44 1.30
N PRO A 351 11.85 -11.59 1.97
CA PRO A 351 12.74 -12.03 3.06
C PRO A 351 14.20 -12.21 2.64
N ILE A 352 14.46 -12.73 1.44
CA ILE A 352 15.82 -12.92 0.92
C ILE A 352 16.53 -11.58 0.71
N LEU A 353 15.91 -10.65 0.00
CA LEU A 353 16.47 -9.32 -0.23
C LEU A 353 16.66 -8.56 1.08
N PHE A 354 15.70 -8.66 2.01
CA PHE A 354 15.82 -8.08 3.33
C PHE A 354 17.03 -8.63 4.10
N GLY A 355 17.25 -9.95 4.05
CA GLY A 355 18.40 -10.57 4.69
C GLY A 355 19.74 -10.21 4.06
N LEU A 356 19.78 -10.00 2.74
CA LEU A 356 20.99 -9.55 2.04
C LEU A 356 21.32 -8.08 2.34
N MET A 357 20.29 -7.22 2.44
CA MET A 357 20.44 -5.81 2.81
C MET A 357 20.80 -5.61 4.28
N PHE A 358 20.48 -6.58 5.13
CA PHE A 358 20.66 -6.51 6.57
C PHE A 358 21.33 -7.77 7.14
N PRO A 359 22.59 -8.05 6.75
CA PRO A 359 23.27 -9.30 7.09
C PRO A 359 23.87 -9.27 8.50
N ASP A 360 23.08 -8.97 9.53
CA ASP A 360 23.53 -8.92 10.94
C ASP A 360 22.67 -9.83 11.82
N PHE A 361 23.29 -10.84 12.45
CA PHE A 361 22.58 -11.78 13.31
C PHE A 361 22.00 -11.13 14.57
N GLY A 362 22.76 -10.25 15.22
CA GLY A 362 22.39 -9.62 16.48
C GLY A 362 21.20 -8.68 16.32
N ASN A 363 21.28 -7.81 15.32
CA ASN A 363 20.18 -6.91 15.02
C ASN A 363 18.95 -7.65 14.49
N ALA A 364 19.12 -8.67 13.64
CA ALA A 364 18.00 -9.48 13.15
C ALA A 364 17.27 -10.23 14.29
N LEU A 365 17.99 -10.68 15.32
CA LEU A 365 17.39 -11.30 16.50
C LEU A 365 16.50 -10.32 17.29
N VAL A 366 16.91 -9.05 17.42
CA VAL A 366 16.10 -8.02 18.08
C VAL A 366 14.80 -7.77 17.31
N VAL A 367 14.89 -7.64 15.98
CA VAL A 367 13.73 -7.46 15.11
C VAL A 367 12.79 -8.67 15.19
N PHE A 368 13.33 -9.89 15.24
CA PHE A 368 12.56 -11.12 15.41
C PHE A 368 11.76 -11.15 16.72
N LEU A 369 12.40 -10.82 17.85
CA LEU A 369 11.72 -10.75 19.14
C LEU A 369 10.63 -9.68 19.18
N PHE A 370 10.91 -8.52 18.60
CA PHE A 370 9.92 -7.45 18.45
C PHE A 370 8.72 -7.90 17.61
N ALA A 371 8.96 -8.58 16.49
CA ALA A 371 7.90 -9.07 15.60
C ALA A 371 6.99 -10.12 16.29
N ILE A 372 7.55 -11.01 17.12
CA ILE A 372 6.76 -11.96 17.92
C ILE A 372 5.88 -11.24 18.95
N TRP A 373 6.45 -10.24 19.64
CA TRP A 373 5.68 -9.44 20.60
C TRP A 373 4.54 -8.69 19.89
N PHE A 374 4.83 -8.12 18.72
CA PHE A 374 3.86 -7.38 17.90
C PHE A 374 2.74 -8.29 17.37
N TYR A 375 3.06 -9.53 16.96
CA TYR A 375 2.07 -10.54 16.57
C TYR A 375 1.09 -10.86 17.70
N LYS A 376 1.61 -11.10 18.92
CA LYS A 376 0.77 -11.35 20.11
C LYS A 376 -0.11 -10.16 20.46
N TYR A 377 0.41 -8.94 20.31
CA TYR A 377 -0.35 -7.72 20.57
C TYR A 377 -1.47 -7.50 19.54
N GLY A 378 -1.20 -7.71 18.25
CA GLY A 378 -2.18 -7.62 17.17
C GLY A 378 -3.36 -8.57 17.36
N LYS A 379 -3.07 -9.83 17.73
CA LYS A 379 -4.09 -10.85 18.03
C LYS A 379 -4.99 -10.46 19.20
N ARG A 380 -4.44 -9.81 20.24
CA ARG A 380 -5.22 -9.34 21.40
C ARG A 380 -6.15 -8.18 21.05
N LYS A 381 -5.77 -7.33 20.09
CA LYS A 381 -6.59 -6.20 19.61
C LYS A 381 -7.53 -6.55 18.46
N GLY A 382 -7.47 -7.78 17.92
CA GLY A 382 -8.31 -8.19 16.79
C GLY A 382 -8.00 -7.42 15.50
N SER A 383 -6.78 -6.88 15.35
CA SER A 383 -6.37 -6.16 14.14
C SER A 383 -5.73 -7.14 13.16
N GLU A 384 -6.47 -7.48 12.10
CA GLU A 384 -5.97 -8.38 11.05
C GLU A 384 -4.71 -7.85 10.38
N ASN A 385 -4.64 -6.55 10.06
CA ASN A 385 -3.47 -5.97 9.39
C ASN A 385 -2.21 -6.03 10.26
N THR A 386 -2.36 -5.82 11.57
CA THR A 386 -1.23 -5.89 12.51
C THR A 386 -0.67 -7.31 12.59
N GLU A 387 -1.57 -8.30 12.68
CA GLU A 387 -1.21 -9.71 12.65
C GLU A 387 -0.46 -10.05 11.35
N LYS A 388 -0.98 -9.58 10.22
CA LYS A 388 -0.40 -9.86 8.91
C LYS A 388 1.00 -9.29 8.72
N LEU A 389 1.21 -8.02 9.08
CA LEU A 389 2.50 -7.35 8.98
C LEU A 389 3.55 -8.01 9.89
N SER A 390 3.16 -8.40 11.11
CA SER A 390 4.08 -9.03 12.06
C SER A 390 4.62 -10.38 11.56
N LEU A 391 3.81 -11.16 10.83
CA LEU A 391 4.25 -12.42 10.22
C LEU A 391 5.29 -12.19 9.12
N VAL A 392 5.14 -11.15 8.29
CA VAL A 392 6.14 -10.81 7.27
C VAL A 392 7.48 -10.48 7.93
N LEU A 393 7.46 -9.66 9.00
CA LEU A 393 8.66 -9.32 9.75
C LEU A 393 9.34 -10.56 10.37
N ILE A 394 8.56 -11.52 10.87
CA ILE A 394 9.10 -12.78 11.41
C ILE A 394 9.87 -13.55 10.32
N TYR A 395 9.27 -13.73 9.13
CA TYR A 395 9.94 -14.44 8.03
C TYR A 395 11.20 -13.72 7.56
N SER A 396 11.13 -12.40 7.39
CA SER A 396 12.30 -11.59 6.99
C SER A 396 13.42 -11.63 8.03
N SER A 397 13.09 -11.59 9.32
CA SER A 397 14.10 -11.64 10.39
C SER A 397 14.79 -13.00 10.46
N ILE A 398 14.09 -14.10 10.21
CA ILE A 398 14.71 -15.44 10.15
C ILE A 398 15.76 -15.50 9.03
N VAL A 399 15.45 -14.96 7.85
CA VAL A 399 16.39 -14.94 6.73
C VAL A 399 17.58 -14.02 7.03
N ALA A 400 17.34 -12.84 7.61
CA ALA A 400 18.40 -11.92 8.05
C ALA A 400 19.31 -12.53 9.13
N MET A 401 18.78 -13.37 10.03
CA MET A 401 19.60 -14.13 10.97
C MET A 401 20.47 -15.15 10.24
N ILE A 402 19.94 -15.85 9.24
CA ILE A 402 20.72 -16.82 8.45
C ILE A 402 21.82 -16.12 7.66
N THR A 403 21.51 -15.02 6.97
CA THR A 403 22.51 -14.25 6.21
C THR A 403 23.56 -13.64 7.13
N GLY A 404 23.18 -13.11 8.30
CA GLY A 404 24.13 -12.61 9.29
C GLY A 404 25.02 -13.69 9.92
N LEU A 405 24.50 -14.92 10.08
CA LEU A 405 25.32 -16.07 10.48
C LEU A 405 26.39 -16.42 9.43
N LEU A 406 26.02 -16.33 8.15
CA LEU A 406 26.92 -16.56 7.02
C LEU A 406 27.94 -15.43 6.84
N ALA A 407 27.52 -14.18 7.02
CA ALA A 407 28.37 -12.98 6.96
C ALA A 407 29.33 -12.85 8.16
N ARG A 408 29.08 -13.60 9.24
CA ARG A 408 29.85 -13.56 10.50
C ARG A 408 29.82 -12.16 11.16
N GLU A 409 28.65 -11.54 11.16
CA GLU A 409 28.39 -10.23 11.78
C GLU A 409 27.45 -10.30 12.99
N PHE A 410 27.77 -9.54 14.04
CA PHE A 410 26.96 -9.45 15.26
C PHE A 410 26.99 -8.05 15.88
N PHE A 411 25.88 -7.30 15.78
CA PHE A 411 25.71 -5.93 16.30
C PHE A 411 26.74 -4.91 15.77
N GLY A 412 26.89 -4.83 14.45
CA GLY A 412 27.77 -3.85 13.80
C GLY A 412 29.22 -4.32 13.59
N PRO A 413 30.16 -3.41 13.27
CA PRO A 413 31.34 -3.68 12.42
C PRO A 413 32.43 -4.57 13.04
N VAL A 414 32.18 -5.13 14.22
CA VAL A 414 33.07 -6.10 14.85
C VAL A 414 32.71 -7.48 14.31
N LEU A 415 33.45 -7.92 13.29
CA LEU A 415 33.40 -9.30 12.81
C LEU A 415 33.66 -10.28 13.96
N VAL A 416 33.09 -11.46 13.87
CA VAL A 416 33.12 -12.50 14.92
C VAL A 416 34.54 -12.88 15.36
N GLY A 417 35.52 -12.84 14.45
CA GLY A 417 36.95 -13.05 14.76
C GLY A 417 37.76 -11.78 14.96
N GLY A 418 37.12 -10.62 15.05
CA GLY A 418 37.72 -9.39 15.56
C GLY A 418 38.85 -8.84 14.69
N PRO A 419 39.88 -8.19 15.28
CA PRO A 419 40.97 -7.55 14.53
C PRO A 419 41.76 -8.51 13.63
N ARG A 420 41.81 -9.81 13.95
CA ARG A 420 42.42 -10.83 13.09
C ARG A 420 41.74 -10.93 11.72
N GLU A 421 40.41 -10.85 11.71
CA GLU A 421 39.61 -10.90 10.49
C GLU A 421 39.63 -9.55 9.75
N VAL A 422 39.63 -8.43 10.47
CA VAL A 422 39.65 -7.07 9.87
C VAL A 422 40.99 -6.74 9.19
N PHE A 423 42.12 -7.12 9.79
CA PHE A 423 43.45 -6.80 9.28
C PHE A 423 44.12 -7.94 8.51
N ASN A 424 43.41 -9.06 8.31
CA ASN A 424 43.90 -10.26 7.63
C ASN A 424 45.32 -10.67 8.04
N ASN A 425 45.58 -10.65 9.36
CA ASN A 425 46.89 -10.94 9.92
C ASN A 425 46.72 -11.79 11.18
N ASP A 426 47.29 -13.00 11.12
CA ASP A 426 47.25 -14.01 12.19
C ASP A 426 47.91 -13.56 13.50
N SER A 427 48.63 -12.43 13.48
CA SER A 427 49.27 -11.83 14.65
C SER A 427 48.30 -11.11 15.59
N TYR A 428 47.07 -10.83 15.15
CA TYR A 428 46.06 -10.14 15.95
C TYR A 428 45.19 -11.10 16.77
N PRO A 429 44.65 -10.65 17.91
CA PRO A 429 43.77 -11.46 18.74
C PRO A 429 42.45 -11.76 18.02
N VAL A 430 41.94 -12.98 18.25
CA VAL A 430 40.61 -13.38 17.79
C VAL A 430 39.50 -12.70 18.60
N GLY A 431 38.38 -12.44 17.94
CA GLY A 431 37.19 -11.88 18.56
C GLY A 431 36.56 -12.83 19.60
N PRO A 432 35.76 -12.29 20.54
CA PRO A 432 35.19 -13.04 21.65
C PRO A 432 34.20 -14.12 21.21
N LEU A 433 33.60 -13.98 20.02
CA LEU A 433 32.61 -14.91 19.48
C LEU A 433 33.24 -15.99 18.56
N TYR A 434 34.53 -15.90 18.27
CA TYR A 434 35.22 -16.78 17.30
C TYR A 434 35.07 -18.28 17.63
N TYR A 435 35.21 -18.65 18.91
CA TYR A 435 35.15 -20.06 19.34
C TYR A 435 33.73 -20.61 19.52
N VAL A 436 32.73 -19.73 19.62
CA VAL A 436 31.33 -20.09 19.89
C VAL A 436 30.47 -19.97 18.63
N TRP A 437 31.03 -19.43 17.54
CA TRP A 437 30.29 -19.24 16.30
C TRP A 437 29.98 -20.58 15.61
N PRO A 438 28.72 -20.81 15.22
CA PRO A 438 28.28 -22.09 14.68
C PRO A 438 28.76 -22.37 13.25
N VAL A 439 29.18 -21.35 12.50
CA VAL A 439 29.65 -21.47 11.12
C VAL A 439 31.19 -21.49 11.08
N PRO A 440 31.83 -22.57 10.59
CA PRO A 440 33.29 -22.63 10.43
C PRO A 440 33.80 -21.63 9.38
N ALA A 441 35.01 -21.10 9.58
CA ALA A 441 35.65 -20.16 8.65
C ALA A 441 35.81 -20.73 7.21
N SER A 442 36.01 -22.05 7.07
CA SER A 442 36.12 -22.70 5.75
C SER A 442 34.84 -22.62 4.91
N VAL A 443 33.67 -22.54 5.56
CA VAL A 443 32.38 -22.40 4.89
C VAL A 443 32.20 -20.97 4.38
N SER A 444 32.56 -19.96 5.19
CA SER A 444 32.56 -18.56 4.75
C SER A 444 33.57 -18.33 3.62
N ASP A 445 34.74 -18.96 3.66
CA ASP A 445 35.78 -18.78 2.63
C ASP A 445 35.37 -19.39 1.28
N SER A 446 34.59 -20.47 1.31
CA SER A 446 34.03 -21.08 0.10
C SER A 446 32.87 -20.25 -0.48
N LEU A 447 32.14 -19.52 0.37
CA LEU A 447 31.04 -18.64 -0.01
C LEU A 447 31.50 -17.26 -0.47
N LYS A 448 32.77 -16.87 -0.23
CA LYS A 448 33.35 -15.59 -0.63
C LYS A 448 33.12 -15.25 -2.11
N TYR A 449 33.17 -16.25 -2.99
CA TYR A 449 32.99 -16.07 -4.43
C TYR A 449 31.52 -15.87 -4.86
N LEU A 450 30.57 -16.11 -3.96
CA LEU A 450 29.13 -16.10 -4.24
C LEU A 450 28.39 -15.06 -3.40
N ILE A 451 28.91 -14.73 -2.22
CA ILE A 451 28.38 -13.75 -1.28
C ILE A 451 29.59 -12.95 -0.75
N PRO A 452 29.80 -11.70 -1.19
CA PRO A 452 30.92 -10.86 -0.80
C PRO A 452 30.70 -10.24 0.59
N PHE A 453 30.29 -11.05 1.58
CA PHE A 453 30.18 -10.64 2.98
C PHE A 453 31.18 -11.44 3.83
N GLY A 454 32.05 -10.74 4.55
CA GLY A 454 32.90 -11.31 5.60
C GLY A 454 34.22 -11.95 5.14
N ASN A 455 35.13 -12.05 6.12
CA ASN A 455 36.43 -12.73 6.18
C ASN A 455 37.66 -12.23 5.39
N TYR A 456 37.58 -11.51 4.27
CA TYR A 456 38.80 -11.11 3.53
C TYR A 456 38.66 -9.87 2.63
N SER A 457 38.53 -8.66 3.20
CA SER A 457 38.25 -7.47 2.41
C SER A 457 39.07 -6.23 2.75
N ILE A 458 39.66 -5.67 1.69
CA ILE A 458 40.08 -4.28 1.63
C ILE A 458 38.82 -3.51 1.18
N LEU A 459 38.44 -2.48 1.94
CA LEU A 459 37.22 -1.67 1.80
C LEU A 459 36.84 -1.20 0.37
N SER A 460 37.76 -1.19 -0.58
CA SER A 460 37.53 -0.70 -1.95
C SER A 460 37.03 -1.76 -2.92
N VAL A 461 37.41 -3.03 -2.74
CA VAL A 461 37.06 -4.13 -3.68
C VAL A 461 35.64 -4.67 -3.38
N GLU A 462 35.19 -4.59 -2.13
CA GLU A 462 33.83 -5.01 -1.74
C GLU A 462 32.71 -4.19 -2.39
N ILE A 463 32.91 -2.89 -2.62
CA ILE A 463 31.83 -2.05 -3.16
C ILE A 463 31.53 -2.43 -4.61
N GLU A 464 32.56 -2.70 -5.41
CA GLU A 464 32.40 -3.08 -6.82
C GLU A 464 31.79 -4.48 -6.95
N ASP A 465 32.28 -5.45 -6.17
CA ASP A 465 31.77 -6.83 -6.15
C ASP A 465 30.32 -6.91 -5.63
N THR A 466 29.99 -6.19 -4.55
CA THR A 466 28.62 -6.10 -4.02
C THR A 466 27.69 -5.43 -5.03
N MET A 467 28.15 -4.38 -5.72
CA MET A 467 27.39 -3.75 -6.81
C MET A 467 27.13 -4.73 -7.95
N ILE A 468 28.14 -5.49 -8.41
CA ILE A 468 27.98 -6.48 -9.48
C ILE A 468 26.98 -7.56 -9.07
N LEU A 469 27.06 -8.06 -7.83
CA LEU A 469 26.12 -9.07 -7.32
C LEU A 469 24.70 -8.52 -7.19
N SER A 470 24.53 -7.30 -6.65
CA SER A 470 23.22 -6.66 -6.51
C SER A 470 22.53 -6.48 -7.87
N ILE A 471 23.30 -6.04 -8.88
CA ILE A 471 22.82 -5.88 -10.24
C ILE A 471 22.49 -7.25 -10.87
N PHE A 472 23.28 -8.30 -10.61
CA PHE A 472 22.96 -9.65 -11.07
C PHE A 472 21.63 -10.15 -10.49
N ILE A 473 21.41 -9.97 -9.18
CA ILE A 473 20.15 -10.33 -8.52
C ILE A 473 18.98 -9.56 -9.16
N GLY A 474 19.19 -8.27 -9.45
CA GLY A 474 18.22 -7.44 -10.18
C GLY A 474 17.92 -7.96 -11.59
N ALA A 475 18.95 -8.27 -12.37
CA ALA A 475 18.83 -8.81 -13.72
C ALA A 475 18.07 -10.15 -13.71
N LEU A 476 18.36 -11.02 -12.76
CA LEU A 476 17.65 -12.28 -12.57
C LEU A 476 16.17 -12.06 -12.21
N ALA A 477 15.89 -11.14 -11.28
CA ALA A 477 14.52 -10.79 -10.89
C ALA A 477 13.71 -10.22 -12.07
N LEU A 478 14.30 -9.32 -12.85
CA LEU A 478 13.68 -8.73 -14.04
C LEU A 478 13.44 -9.76 -15.14
N PHE A 479 14.40 -10.66 -15.38
CA PHE A 479 14.24 -11.75 -16.33
C PHE A 479 13.10 -12.69 -15.92
N VAL A 480 13.09 -13.17 -14.66
CA VAL A 480 12.01 -14.03 -14.13
C VAL A 480 10.66 -13.32 -14.24
N SER A 481 10.59 -12.03 -13.91
CA SER A 481 9.38 -11.22 -14.05
C SER A 481 8.88 -11.15 -15.51
N SER A 482 9.79 -10.94 -16.47
CA SER A 482 9.43 -10.90 -17.89
C SER A 482 8.97 -12.28 -18.43
N LEU A 483 9.63 -13.37 -17.99
CA LEU A 483 9.28 -14.75 -18.35
C LEU A 483 7.88 -15.11 -17.83
N LEU A 484 7.56 -14.70 -16.61
CA LEU A 484 6.23 -14.85 -16.03
C LEU A 484 5.19 -14.12 -16.87
N GLY A 485 5.48 -12.89 -17.30
CA GLY A 485 4.61 -12.15 -18.22
C GLY A 485 4.25 -12.93 -19.49
N VAL A 486 5.23 -13.63 -20.08
CA VAL A 486 5.03 -14.51 -21.25
C VAL A 486 4.16 -15.72 -20.89
N ILE A 487 4.43 -16.41 -19.78
CA ILE A 487 3.62 -17.55 -19.31
C ILE A 487 2.16 -17.13 -19.10
N ASN A 488 1.92 -15.95 -18.53
CA ASN A 488 0.56 -15.43 -18.31
C ASN A 488 -0.19 -15.19 -19.63
N ALA A 489 0.49 -14.60 -20.63
CA ALA A 489 -0.10 -14.35 -21.93
C ALA A 489 -0.50 -15.66 -22.64
N ILE A 490 0.35 -16.69 -22.53
CA ILE A 490 0.06 -18.04 -23.05
C ILE A 490 -1.15 -18.66 -22.33
N ASP A 491 -1.19 -18.62 -21.00
CA ASP A 491 -2.30 -19.20 -20.24
C ASP A 491 -3.65 -18.53 -20.56
N LYS A 492 -3.63 -17.20 -20.77
CA LYS A 492 -4.82 -16.42 -21.13
C LYS A 492 -5.22 -16.53 -22.60
N LYS A 493 -4.40 -17.20 -23.44
CA LYS A 493 -4.62 -17.36 -24.88
C LYS A 493 -4.79 -16.02 -25.61
N ASP A 494 -4.03 -15.01 -25.20
CA ASP A 494 -4.02 -13.70 -25.86
C ASP A 494 -2.74 -13.55 -26.71
N PRO A 495 -2.80 -13.85 -28.03
CA PRO A 495 -1.63 -13.81 -28.89
C PRO A 495 -1.15 -12.38 -29.15
N GLU A 496 -2.04 -11.38 -29.12
CA GLU A 496 -1.64 -9.99 -29.34
C GLU A 496 -0.78 -9.50 -28.18
N PHE A 497 -1.21 -9.78 -26.96
CA PHE A 497 -0.46 -9.44 -25.76
C PHE A 497 0.90 -10.16 -25.68
N LEU A 498 0.95 -11.42 -26.11
CA LEU A 498 2.17 -12.22 -26.12
C LEU A 498 3.22 -11.64 -27.08
N PHE A 499 2.85 -11.46 -28.35
CA PHE A 499 3.80 -11.07 -29.40
C PHE A 499 4.16 -9.60 -29.38
N TYR A 500 3.24 -8.71 -29.01
CA TYR A 500 3.49 -7.28 -29.13
C TYR A 500 3.93 -6.59 -27.83
N GLU A 501 3.75 -7.21 -26.67
CA GLU A 501 4.10 -6.57 -25.39
C GLU A 501 5.10 -7.39 -24.57
N LYS A 502 4.95 -8.72 -24.48
CA LYS A 502 5.77 -9.53 -23.57
C LYS A 502 7.03 -10.12 -24.19
N LEU A 503 6.97 -10.61 -25.43
CA LEU A 503 8.16 -11.14 -26.11
C LEU A 503 9.28 -10.11 -26.34
N PRO A 504 9.01 -8.88 -26.81
CA PRO A 504 10.06 -7.88 -26.98
C PRO A 504 10.77 -7.54 -25.65
N LEU A 505 10.00 -7.43 -24.56
CA LEU A 505 10.56 -7.17 -23.23
C LEU A 505 11.39 -8.36 -22.72
N LEU A 506 10.96 -9.61 -22.94
CA LEU A 506 11.75 -10.78 -22.56
C LEU A 506 13.12 -10.77 -23.25
N ILE A 507 13.15 -10.46 -24.56
CA ILE A 507 14.38 -10.36 -25.37
C ILE A 507 15.30 -9.25 -24.85
N LEU A 508 14.75 -8.15 -24.34
CA LEU A 508 15.54 -7.06 -23.75
C LEU A 508 16.12 -7.46 -22.38
N TYR A 509 15.29 -8.01 -21.49
CA TYR A 509 15.72 -8.39 -20.13
C TYR A 509 16.62 -9.64 -20.09
N THR A 510 16.71 -10.44 -21.16
CA THR A 510 17.72 -11.49 -21.28
C THR A 510 19.15 -10.94 -21.35
N VAL A 511 19.34 -9.72 -21.87
CA VAL A 511 20.68 -9.18 -22.07
C VAL A 511 21.40 -8.88 -20.75
N PRO A 512 20.82 -8.14 -19.79
CA PRO A 512 21.44 -7.95 -18.47
C PRO A 512 21.74 -9.28 -17.77
N LEU A 513 20.86 -10.27 -17.87
CA LEU A 513 21.10 -11.60 -17.29
C LEU A 513 22.33 -12.27 -17.89
N ILE A 514 22.56 -12.16 -19.21
CA ILE A 514 23.74 -12.74 -19.86
C ILE A 514 25.00 -11.98 -19.47
N ILE A 515 24.94 -10.64 -19.38
CA ILE A 515 26.08 -9.80 -18.99
C ILE A 515 26.58 -10.18 -17.61
N PHE A 516 25.70 -10.12 -16.61
CA PHE A 516 26.07 -10.37 -15.22
C PHE A 516 26.13 -11.88 -14.90
N GLY A 517 25.49 -12.73 -15.70
CA GLY A 517 25.64 -14.19 -15.62
C GLY A 517 26.95 -14.71 -16.22
N TYR A 518 27.67 -13.91 -17.01
CA TYR A 518 28.93 -14.32 -17.64
C TYR A 518 30.01 -14.70 -16.62
N GLY A 519 29.96 -14.15 -15.40
CA GLY A 519 30.87 -14.52 -14.32
C GLY A 519 30.81 -16.01 -13.96
N PHE A 520 29.70 -16.72 -14.19
CA PHE A 520 29.60 -18.17 -13.92
C PHE A 520 30.47 -19.03 -14.85
N VAL A 521 31.06 -18.47 -15.90
CA VAL A 521 32.05 -19.17 -16.73
C VAL A 521 33.28 -19.57 -15.92
N ASP A 522 33.66 -18.76 -14.93
CA ASP A 522 34.72 -19.08 -13.98
C ASP A 522 34.32 -18.64 -12.56
N ILE A 523 33.84 -19.59 -11.76
CA ILE A 523 33.36 -19.32 -10.40
C ILE A 523 34.48 -18.76 -9.50
N SER A 524 35.74 -19.08 -9.79
CA SER A 524 36.87 -18.56 -8.99
C SER A 524 37.23 -17.10 -9.28
N ASP A 525 36.81 -16.59 -10.45
CA ASP A 525 37.04 -15.22 -10.91
C ASP A 525 35.73 -14.60 -11.45
N TYR A 526 34.64 -14.78 -10.72
CA TYR A 526 33.30 -14.35 -11.15
C TYR A 526 33.28 -12.85 -11.50
N PHE A 527 33.78 -12.00 -10.60
CA PHE A 527 33.76 -10.54 -10.74
C PHE A 527 34.68 -10.06 -11.88
N GLY A 528 35.91 -10.58 -11.96
CA GLY A 528 36.87 -10.20 -13.02
C GLY A 528 36.38 -10.54 -14.43
N LYS A 529 35.65 -11.65 -14.61
CA LYS A 529 35.03 -11.99 -15.91
C LYS A 529 33.91 -11.03 -16.30
N VAL A 530 33.08 -10.61 -15.33
CA VAL A 530 32.01 -9.65 -15.59
C VAL A 530 32.60 -8.27 -15.94
N GLU A 531 33.62 -7.82 -15.22
CA GLU A 531 34.35 -6.57 -15.53
C GLU A 531 34.96 -6.60 -16.93
N CYS A 532 35.59 -7.72 -17.32
CA CYS A 532 36.16 -7.88 -18.65
C CYS A 532 35.09 -7.73 -19.75
N LEU A 533 33.90 -8.30 -19.53
CA LEU A 533 32.79 -8.18 -20.48
C LEU A 533 32.22 -6.76 -20.53
N LEU A 534 32.07 -6.09 -19.37
CA LEU A 534 31.64 -4.70 -19.29
C LEU A 534 32.63 -3.76 -20.00
N GLY A 535 33.93 -3.98 -19.84
CA GLY A 535 34.98 -3.28 -20.60
C GLY A 535 34.87 -3.54 -22.11
N GLY A 536 34.58 -4.77 -22.51
CA GLY A 536 34.29 -5.13 -23.91
C GLY A 536 33.06 -4.41 -24.47
N LEU A 537 32.00 -4.25 -23.68
CA LEU A 537 30.81 -3.48 -24.06
C LEU A 537 31.14 -2.00 -24.23
N LEU A 538 31.82 -1.40 -23.25
CA LEU A 538 32.20 0.00 -23.28
C LEU A 538 33.07 0.33 -24.49
N THR A 539 34.07 -0.50 -24.75
CA THR A 539 34.97 -0.31 -25.90
C THR A 539 34.23 -0.43 -27.23
N ASN A 540 33.36 -1.44 -27.40
CA ASN A 540 32.59 -1.64 -28.64
C ASN A 540 31.49 -0.58 -28.86
N ILE A 541 31.00 0.09 -27.82
CA ILE A 541 30.08 1.23 -27.98
C ILE A 541 30.81 2.44 -28.59
N PHE A 542 32.07 2.67 -28.22
CA PHE A 542 32.82 3.86 -28.63
C PHE A 542 33.81 3.63 -29.80
N SER A 543 33.99 2.40 -30.25
CA SER A 543 34.93 2.06 -31.33
C SER A 543 34.22 1.65 -32.62
N PHE A 544 34.64 2.27 -33.74
CA PHE A 544 34.32 1.84 -35.09
C PHE A 544 35.64 1.69 -35.87
N PRO A 545 35.97 0.50 -36.41
CA PRO A 545 35.23 -0.76 -36.42
C PRO A 545 35.20 -1.46 -35.04
N PRO A 546 34.24 -2.39 -34.79
CA PRO A 546 34.13 -3.09 -33.51
C PRO A 546 35.36 -3.94 -33.23
N ASN A 547 35.78 -3.99 -31.98
CA ASN A 547 36.93 -4.77 -31.55
C ASN A 547 36.52 -6.23 -31.34
N LEU A 548 37.00 -7.12 -32.20
CA LEU A 548 36.70 -8.56 -32.17
C LEU A 548 37.94 -9.40 -31.77
N SER A 549 38.93 -8.77 -31.13
CA SER A 549 40.23 -9.40 -30.82
C SER A 549 40.14 -10.56 -29.84
N THR A 550 39.17 -10.55 -28.93
CA THR A 550 38.96 -11.60 -27.91
C THR A 550 37.53 -12.13 -27.96
N PRO A 551 37.30 -13.40 -27.56
CA PRO A 551 35.95 -13.98 -27.55
C PRO A 551 34.98 -13.22 -26.63
N THR A 552 35.48 -12.62 -25.55
CA THR A 552 34.70 -11.75 -24.66
C THR A 552 34.22 -10.48 -25.36
N TYR A 553 35.10 -9.83 -26.13
CA TYR A 553 34.75 -8.61 -26.87
C TYR A 553 33.83 -8.93 -28.07
N ALA A 554 34.00 -10.09 -28.72
CA ALA A 554 33.05 -10.54 -29.73
C ALA A 554 31.65 -10.79 -29.14
N LEU A 555 31.55 -11.40 -27.95
CA LEU A 555 30.30 -11.57 -27.24
C LEU A 555 29.67 -10.23 -26.86
N ALA A 556 30.46 -9.26 -26.38
CA ALA A 556 29.99 -7.91 -26.09
C ALA A 556 29.35 -7.24 -27.32
N TYR A 557 29.96 -7.34 -28.50
CA TYR A 557 29.37 -6.80 -29.74
C TYR A 557 28.04 -7.47 -30.11
N ILE A 558 27.95 -8.80 -29.96
CA ILE A 558 26.70 -9.55 -30.21
C ILE A 558 25.58 -9.09 -29.26
N LEU A 559 25.90 -8.82 -28.00
CA LEU A 559 24.92 -8.33 -27.02
C LEU A 559 24.41 -6.93 -27.36
N ILE A 560 25.27 -6.04 -27.88
CA ILE A 560 24.86 -4.70 -28.35
C ILE A 560 23.83 -4.85 -29.48
N LEU A 561 24.13 -5.66 -30.49
CA LEU A 561 23.20 -5.94 -31.59
C LEU A 561 21.88 -6.56 -31.09
N TRP A 562 21.94 -7.43 -30.08
CA TRP A 562 20.75 -8.01 -29.47
C TRP A 562 19.84 -6.92 -28.86
N VAL A 563 20.41 -5.97 -28.10
CA VAL A 563 19.64 -4.86 -27.53
C VAL A 563 18.99 -4.02 -28.62
N GLU A 564 19.75 -3.67 -29.67
CA GLU A 564 19.22 -2.89 -30.80
C GLU A 564 18.04 -3.59 -31.48
N ILE A 565 18.17 -4.88 -31.78
CA ILE A 565 17.10 -5.69 -32.38
C ILE A 565 15.89 -5.76 -31.43
N GLY A 566 16.12 -5.93 -30.13
CA GLY A 566 15.06 -5.97 -29.12
C GLY A 566 14.28 -4.65 -29.04
N LEU A 567 14.97 -3.51 -29.08
CA LEU A 567 14.35 -2.18 -29.05
C LEU A 567 13.57 -1.90 -30.33
N ILE A 568 14.11 -2.26 -31.50
CA ILE A 568 13.40 -2.13 -32.78
C ILE A 568 12.14 -3.00 -32.80
N TYR A 569 12.24 -4.23 -32.30
CA TYR A 569 11.08 -5.13 -32.22
C TYR A 569 10.00 -4.59 -31.29
N ASN A 570 10.38 -4.05 -30.12
CA ASN A 570 9.43 -3.45 -29.19
C ASN A 570 8.77 -2.21 -29.77
N TRP A 571 9.54 -1.37 -30.47
CA TRP A 571 9.02 -0.20 -31.17
C TRP A 571 7.98 -0.59 -32.23
N ILE A 572 8.33 -1.49 -33.16
CA ILE A 572 7.40 -1.95 -34.22
C ILE A 572 6.13 -2.54 -33.61
N SER A 573 6.28 -3.31 -32.53
CA SER A 573 5.16 -3.94 -31.84
C SER A 573 4.17 -2.93 -31.27
N LYS A 574 4.67 -1.85 -30.64
CA LYS A 574 3.83 -0.76 -30.11
C LYS A 574 3.11 0.02 -31.21
N VAL A 575 3.80 0.29 -32.33
CA VAL A 575 3.17 0.97 -33.49
C VAL A 575 1.99 0.14 -34.04
N ILE A 576 2.13 -1.19 -34.10
CA ILE A 576 1.07 -2.09 -34.56
C ILE A 576 -0.12 -2.08 -33.60
N LEU A 577 0.12 -2.11 -32.28
CA LEU A 577 -0.94 -2.07 -31.27
C LEU A 577 -1.74 -0.77 -31.33
N ILE A 578 -1.06 0.38 -31.35
CA ILE A 578 -1.69 1.72 -31.43
C ILE A 578 -2.56 1.79 -32.69
N LYS A 579 -2.03 1.37 -33.85
CA LYS A 579 -2.79 1.40 -35.10
C LYS A 579 -4.02 0.49 -35.11
N ARG A 580 -3.96 -0.67 -34.43
CA ARG A 580 -5.07 -1.64 -34.40
C ARG A 580 -6.20 -1.21 -33.46
N HIS A 581 -5.88 -0.55 -32.35
CA HIS A 581 -6.85 -0.28 -31.28
C HIS A 581 -7.20 1.21 -31.11
N GLU A 582 -6.31 2.12 -31.50
CA GLU A 582 -6.51 3.57 -31.48
C GLU A 582 -6.70 4.10 -32.90
N GLY A 583 -7.74 3.62 -33.58
CA GLY A 583 -8.00 3.85 -35.02
C GLY A 583 -8.12 5.31 -35.49
N HIS A 584 -8.01 6.29 -34.59
CA HIS A 584 -7.99 7.73 -34.89
C HIS A 584 -6.57 8.31 -35.05
N VAL A 585 -5.52 7.54 -34.75
CA VAL A 585 -4.13 8.02 -34.79
C VAL A 585 -3.54 7.83 -36.19
N GLY A 586 -3.09 8.92 -36.82
CA GLY A 586 -2.38 8.86 -38.10
C GLY A 586 -1.05 8.10 -37.99
N LEU A 587 -0.61 7.47 -39.09
CA LEU A 587 0.57 6.59 -39.10
C LEU A 587 1.86 7.26 -38.59
N GLY A 588 2.06 8.55 -38.89
CA GLY A 588 3.20 9.31 -38.37
C GLY A 588 3.15 9.52 -36.85
N ALA A 589 1.96 9.78 -36.30
CA ALA A 589 1.77 9.92 -34.85
C ALA A 589 1.94 8.58 -34.14
N ALA A 590 1.45 7.47 -34.73
CA ALA A 590 1.65 6.13 -34.19
C ALA A 590 3.14 5.72 -34.16
N ILE A 591 3.91 6.08 -35.19
CA ILE A 591 5.37 5.86 -35.22
C ILE A 591 6.06 6.66 -34.11
N GLY A 592 5.70 7.94 -33.95
CA GLY A 592 6.27 8.81 -32.91
C GLY A 592 5.94 8.36 -31.49
N MET A 593 4.66 8.07 -31.20
CA MET A 593 4.21 7.54 -29.91
C MET A 593 4.83 6.17 -29.63
N GLY A 594 4.83 5.27 -30.62
CA GLY A 594 5.48 3.97 -30.50
C GLY A 594 6.98 4.07 -30.26
N PHE A 595 7.67 5.09 -30.79
CA PHE A 595 9.10 5.31 -30.52
C PHE A 595 9.32 5.73 -29.07
N ILE A 596 8.48 6.64 -28.55
CA ILE A 596 8.56 7.10 -27.17
C ILE A 596 8.27 5.93 -26.20
N GLU A 597 7.13 5.26 -26.35
CA GLU A 597 6.68 4.20 -25.43
C GLU A 597 7.44 2.88 -25.61
N GLY A 598 7.71 2.50 -26.87
CA GLY A 598 8.28 1.18 -27.21
C GLY A 598 9.80 1.18 -27.32
N GLY A 599 10.39 2.25 -27.84
CA GLY A 599 11.85 2.35 -28.01
C GLY A 599 12.53 3.03 -26.81
N PHE A 600 12.22 4.30 -26.61
CA PHE A 600 12.93 5.17 -25.68
C PHE A 600 12.65 4.82 -24.21
N GLU A 601 11.38 4.73 -23.83
CA GLU A 601 10.97 4.41 -22.46
C GLU A 601 11.43 3.00 -22.05
N ALA A 602 11.26 2.01 -22.93
CA ALA A 602 11.70 0.64 -22.65
C ALA A 602 13.22 0.53 -22.41
N GLY A 603 14.03 1.25 -23.20
CA GLY A 603 15.48 1.31 -23.01
C GLY A 603 15.88 1.99 -21.70
N ILE A 604 15.23 3.11 -21.36
CA ILE A 604 15.47 3.82 -20.09
C ILE A 604 15.06 2.97 -18.90
N LEU A 605 13.89 2.32 -18.96
CA LEU A 605 13.41 1.44 -17.90
C LEU A 605 14.33 0.25 -17.69
N LEU A 606 14.89 -0.33 -18.76
CA LEU A 606 15.87 -1.41 -18.64
C LEU A 606 17.08 -0.96 -17.83
N LEU A 607 17.68 0.18 -18.18
CA LEU A 607 18.82 0.73 -17.43
C LEU A 607 18.45 1.12 -16.00
N SER A 608 17.38 1.90 -15.84
CA SER A 608 16.95 2.42 -14.54
C SER A 608 16.57 1.32 -13.57
N ASN A 609 15.79 0.32 -14.02
CA ASN A 609 15.37 -0.79 -13.17
C ASN A 609 16.56 -1.64 -12.75
N THR A 610 17.49 -1.92 -13.67
CA THR A 610 18.68 -2.75 -13.40
C THR A 610 19.61 -2.05 -12.41
N ILE A 611 19.88 -0.74 -12.62
CA ILE A 611 20.74 0.08 -11.75
C ILE A 611 20.10 0.29 -10.37
N SER A 612 18.77 0.34 -10.26
CA SER A 612 18.10 0.54 -8.97
C SER A 612 18.38 -0.57 -7.95
N PHE A 613 18.83 -1.76 -8.38
CA PHE A 613 19.18 -2.85 -7.48
C PHE A 613 20.49 -2.63 -6.72
N ILE A 614 21.31 -1.62 -7.08
CA ILE A 614 22.50 -1.18 -6.30
C ILE A 614 22.14 -0.80 -4.85
N ARG A 615 20.85 -0.56 -4.56
CA ARG A 615 20.38 -0.31 -3.19
C ARG A 615 20.47 -1.54 -2.28
N ILE A 616 20.50 -2.75 -2.85
CA ILE A 616 20.71 -4.01 -2.11
C ILE A 616 22.19 -4.11 -1.80
#